data_AF-A0A9P9BXQ8-F1
#
_entry.id   AF-A0A9P9BXQ8-F1
#
_cell.length_a   1.000
_cell.length_b   1.000
_cell.length_c   1.000
_cell.angle_alpha   90.00
_cell.angle_beta   90.00
_cell.angle_gamma   90.00
#
_symmetry.space_group_name_H-M   'P 1'
#
loop_
_entity.id
_entity.type
_entity.pdbx_description
1 polymer ?
#
loop_
_entity_poly.entity_id
_entity_poly.type
_entity_poly.pdbx_seq_one_letter_code
_entity_poly.pdbx_strand_id
1 'polypeptide(L)'
;MAGSSRTELLLFLLLLTTATTVVRAAFTRDASFRFDWVRKHPSGSFCFHPGSLSSHTPCTDIVLSALLDAHINNDHGPGLSIMYYSTHQQLALLGGVDWSDWNTTSSPVGICQSGVVTDIQDAYLTTCRFATRDDDHNDPFAHARECSLDRPQHRVADGCYSPPAMSLGFQLSNTTTSVLTIFGVVLSALVLPRWVAAALACLRLRRARRRHPRRGRRH
;
A
#
# COMPACT_ATOMS: atom_id res chain seq x y z
N MET A 1 -45.72 -8.87 -34.38
CA MET A 1 -45.39 -7.92 -33.30
C MET A 1 -44.86 -8.70 -32.11
N ALA A 2 -43.55 -8.95 -32.02
CA ALA A 2 -42.93 -9.79 -30.97
C ALA A 2 -41.45 -9.45 -30.76
N GLY A 3 -41.14 -8.18 -30.46
CA GLY A 3 -39.77 -7.69 -30.32
C GLY A 3 -39.45 -6.91 -29.03
N SER A 4 -40.43 -6.58 -28.19
CA SER A 4 -40.25 -5.60 -27.07
C SER A 4 -39.62 -6.17 -25.80
N SER A 5 -39.68 -7.50 -25.60
CA SER A 5 -39.38 -8.12 -24.29
C SER A 5 -37.88 -8.17 -23.94
N ARG A 6 -36.98 -8.24 -24.92
CA ARG A 6 -35.54 -8.42 -24.66
C ARG A 6 -34.84 -7.11 -24.29
N THR A 7 -35.26 -6.00 -24.89
CA THR A 7 -34.74 -4.66 -24.62
C THR A 7 -35.14 -4.16 -23.24
N GLU A 8 -36.37 -4.43 -22.80
CA GLU A 8 -36.82 -4.03 -21.46
C GLU A 8 -36.13 -4.82 -20.35
N LEU A 9 -35.89 -6.13 -20.55
CA LEU A 9 -35.14 -6.94 -19.60
C LEU A 9 -33.68 -6.47 -19.45
N LEU A 10 -33.02 -6.12 -20.57
CA LEU A 10 -31.66 -5.58 -20.56
C LEU A 10 -31.60 -4.21 -19.87
N LEU A 11 -32.57 -3.33 -20.13
CA LEU A 11 -32.64 -2.03 -19.46
C LEU A 11 -32.86 -2.19 -17.95
N PHE A 12 -33.73 -3.12 -17.55
CA PHE A 12 -34.03 -3.40 -16.15
C PHE A 12 -32.82 -4.00 -15.42
N LEU A 13 -32.08 -4.91 -16.05
CA LEU A 13 -30.82 -5.44 -15.53
C LEU A 13 -29.73 -4.36 -15.41
N LEU A 14 -29.62 -3.46 -16.41
CA LEU A 14 -28.67 -2.34 -16.36
C LEU A 14 -29.01 -1.38 -15.20
N LEU A 15 -30.30 -1.05 -15.04
CA LEU A 15 -30.81 -0.20 -13.95
C LEU A 15 -30.59 -0.85 -12.57
N LEU A 16 -30.78 -2.17 -12.45
CA LEU A 16 -30.48 -2.89 -11.20
C LEU A 16 -28.98 -2.85 -10.86
N THR A 17 -28.09 -2.98 -11.84
CA THR A 17 -26.63 -2.89 -11.58
C THR A 17 -26.19 -1.48 -11.19
N THR A 18 -26.88 -0.43 -11.65
CA THR A 18 -26.61 0.95 -11.23
C THR A 18 -27.22 1.30 -9.87
N ALA A 19 -28.29 0.62 -9.45
CA ALA A 19 -28.95 0.86 -8.16
C ALA A 19 -28.20 0.24 -6.97
N THR A 20 -27.28 -0.71 -7.21
CA THR A 20 -26.38 -1.26 -6.19
C THR A 20 -25.10 -0.45 -6.03
N THR A 21 -25.09 0.86 -6.33
CA THR A 21 -23.98 1.72 -5.91
C THR A 21 -23.93 1.73 -4.39
N VAL A 22 -23.08 0.84 -3.90
CA VAL A 22 -22.66 0.61 -2.54
C VAL A 22 -22.61 1.93 -1.80
N VAL A 23 -23.40 2.07 -0.74
CA VAL A 23 -23.20 3.11 0.26
C VAL A 23 -21.86 2.80 0.92
N ARG A 24 -20.78 3.31 0.32
CA ARG A 24 -19.45 3.33 0.94
C ARG A 24 -19.42 4.56 1.82
N ALA A 25 -19.73 4.37 3.09
CA ALA A 25 -19.29 5.29 4.13
C ALA A 25 -17.75 5.33 4.06
N ALA A 26 -17.23 6.45 3.59
CA ALA A 26 -15.85 6.69 3.20
C ALA A 26 -15.70 8.21 3.22
N PHE A 27 -14.51 8.74 3.47
CA PHE A 27 -14.28 10.19 3.32
C PHE A 27 -14.85 10.64 1.96
N THR A 28 -15.88 11.50 1.97
CA THR A 28 -16.61 11.90 0.75
C THR A 28 -16.25 13.31 0.32
N ARG A 29 -15.71 14.10 1.24
CA ARG A 29 -15.46 15.53 1.07
C ARG A 29 -14.16 15.92 1.75
N ASP A 30 -13.61 17.02 1.28
CA ASP A 30 -12.56 17.71 2.01
C ASP A 30 -13.12 18.20 3.35
N ALA A 31 -12.32 18.08 4.40
CA ALA A 31 -12.67 18.47 5.74
C ALA A 31 -11.50 19.20 6.40
N SER A 32 -11.81 20.06 7.36
CA SER A 32 -10.81 20.81 8.11
C SER A 32 -11.19 20.93 9.57
N PHE A 33 -10.20 20.83 10.43
CA PHE A 33 -10.34 21.18 11.84
C PHE A 33 -9.14 22.01 12.28
N ARG A 34 -9.41 23.21 12.80
CA ARG A 34 -8.38 24.22 13.09
C ARG A 34 -7.50 24.49 11.86
N PHE A 35 -6.23 24.10 11.91
CA PHE A 35 -5.27 24.27 10.82
C PHE A 35 -5.01 22.99 10.04
N ASP A 36 -5.62 21.88 10.45
CA ASP A 36 -5.42 20.57 9.85
C ASP A 36 -6.51 20.30 8.81
N TRP A 37 -6.10 19.65 7.72
CA TRP A 37 -6.98 19.38 6.58
C TRP A 37 -6.90 17.92 6.17
N VAL A 38 -8.05 17.34 5.84
CA VAL A 38 -8.12 16.12 5.04
C VAL A 38 -8.65 16.50 3.67
N ARG A 39 -7.85 16.25 2.62
CA ARG A 39 -8.22 16.62 1.25
C ARG A 39 -7.96 15.50 0.26
N LYS A 40 -8.75 15.47 -0.81
CA LYS A 40 -8.55 14.52 -1.89
C LYS A 40 -7.30 14.87 -2.70
N HIS A 41 -6.37 13.93 -2.77
CA HIS A 41 -5.18 14.00 -3.61
C HIS A 41 -5.53 13.70 -5.07
N PRO A 42 -4.78 14.22 -6.07
CA PRO A 42 -5.02 13.93 -7.48
C PRO A 42 -5.02 12.44 -7.86
N SER A 43 -4.37 11.58 -7.07
CA SER A 43 -4.43 10.11 -7.23
C SER A 43 -5.76 9.49 -6.82
N GLY A 44 -6.64 10.26 -6.16
CA GLY A 44 -7.96 9.83 -5.70
C GLY A 44 -8.03 9.42 -4.23
N SER A 45 -6.90 9.27 -3.53
CA SER A 45 -6.84 9.05 -2.07
C SER A 45 -7.14 10.34 -1.29
N PHE A 46 -7.51 10.22 -0.02
CA PHE A 46 -7.58 11.36 0.90
C PHE A 46 -6.31 11.42 1.72
N CYS A 47 -5.76 12.62 1.87
CA CYS A 47 -4.51 12.88 2.55
C CYS A 47 -4.70 13.86 3.69
N PHE A 48 -4.02 13.59 4.79
CA PHE A 48 -3.95 14.49 5.93
C PHE A 48 -2.81 15.50 5.75
N HIS A 49 -3.14 16.77 5.94
CA HIS A 49 -2.26 17.92 5.80
C HIS A 49 -2.27 18.71 7.12
N PRO A 50 -1.35 18.39 8.04
CA PRO A 50 -1.25 19.09 9.31
C PRO A 50 -0.79 20.54 9.13
N GLY A 51 -1.40 21.44 9.89
CA GLY A 51 -1.21 22.88 9.73
C GLY A 51 0.03 23.44 10.42
N SER A 52 0.30 23.03 11.67
CA SER A 52 1.44 23.51 12.46
C SER A 52 1.70 22.62 13.66
N LEU A 53 2.97 22.37 14.03
CA LEU A 53 3.35 21.57 15.21
C LEU A 53 2.92 22.17 16.57
N SER A 54 2.60 23.47 16.61
CA SER A 54 2.42 24.22 17.86
C SER A 54 1.09 24.00 18.60
N SER A 55 0.10 23.36 17.98
CA SER A 55 -1.27 23.22 18.52
C SER A 55 -1.63 21.81 19.00
N HIS A 56 -0.61 21.00 19.29
CA HIS A 56 -0.76 19.55 19.44
C HIS A 56 -0.82 19.05 20.87
N THR A 57 -1.65 18.04 21.10
CA THR A 57 -1.88 17.46 22.42
C THR A 57 -0.97 16.25 22.61
N PRO A 58 -0.07 16.25 23.61
CA PRO A 58 0.80 15.10 23.86
C PRO A 58 -0.03 13.88 24.28
N CYS A 59 0.44 12.71 23.90
CA CYS A 59 -0.25 11.46 24.19
C CYS A 59 -0.05 11.01 25.63
N THR A 60 -1.14 11.07 26.39
CA THR A 60 -1.24 10.55 27.76
C THR A 60 -2.22 9.38 27.87
N ASP A 61 -3.12 9.22 26.89
CA ASP A 61 -4.05 8.11 26.80
C ASP A 61 -3.34 6.85 26.29
N ILE A 62 -3.39 5.77 27.08
CA ILE A 62 -2.65 4.52 26.79
C ILE A 62 -3.13 3.85 25.49
N VAL A 63 -4.41 3.95 25.16
CA VAL A 63 -4.98 3.32 23.96
C VAL A 63 -4.58 4.13 22.73
N LEU A 64 -4.70 5.47 22.78
CA LEU A 64 -4.29 6.32 21.66
C LEU A 64 -2.77 6.27 21.43
N SER A 65 -1.99 6.17 22.50
CA SER A 65 -0.53 6.01 22.41
C SER A 65 -0.16 4.70 21.71
N ALA A 66 -0.85 3.61 22.04
CA ALA A 66 -0.62 2.33 21.39
C ALA A 66 -1.10 2.32 19.93
N LEU A 67 -2.21 3.01 19.63
CA LEU A 67 -2.68 3.21 18.26
C LEU A 67 -1.68 4.00 17.41
N LEU A 68 -1.08 5.06 17.96
CA LEU A 68 -0.03 5.81 17.29
C LEU A 68 1.17 4.95 16.96
N ASP A 69 1.64 4.16 17.93
CA ASP A 69 2.76 3.26 17.73
C ASP A 69 2.44 2.22 16.64
N ALA A 70 1.25 1.61 16.71
CA ALA A 70 0.77 0.67 15.69
C ALA A 70 0.64 1.32 14.30
N HIS A 71 0.24 2.59 14.23
CA HIS A 71 0.09 3.31 12.97
C HIS A 71 1.43 3.73 12.36
N ILE A 72 2.37 4.20 13.18
CA ILE A 72 3.71 4.61 12.77
C ILE A 72 4.53 3.40 12.30
N ASN A 73 4.48 2.30 13.05
CA ASN A 73 5.26 1.09 12.82
C ASN A 73 4.55 0.06 11.93
N ASN A 74 3.55 0.45 11.13
CA ASN A 74 2.77 -0.46 10.28
C ASN A 74 3.51 -0.88 8.99
N ASP A 75 4.71 -1.42 9.11
CA ASP A 75 5.61 -1.74 7.99
C ASP A 75 5.05 -2.80 7.03
N HIS A 76 4.18 -3.67 7.55
CA HIS A 76 3.57 -4.77 6.80
C HIS A 76 2.13 -4.47 6.35
N GLY A 77 1.59 -3.30 6.69
CA GLY A 77 0.24 -2.91 6.32
C GLY A 77 0.14 -2.36 4.90
N PRO A 78 -1.05 -1.85 4.53
CA PRO A 78 -1.26 -1.25 3.22
C PRO A 78 -0.43 0.03 3.00
N GLY A 79 0.00 0.70 4.07
CA GLY A 79 0.75 1.95 4.00
C GLY A 79 -0.15 3.14 3.68
N LEU A 80 -1.30 3.22 4.33
CA LEU A 80 -2.22 4.34 4.18
C LEU A 80 -1.91 5.40 5.24
N SER A 81 -1.95 6.66 4.84
CA SER A 81 -1.75 7.82 5.72
C SER A 81 -2.92 8.04 6.69
N ILE A 82 -4.11 7.56 6.34
CA ILE A 82 -5.30 7.58 7.19
C ILE A 82 -5.82 6.15 7.35
N MET A 83 -5.90 5.68 8.59
CA MET A 83 -6.30 4.31 8.92
C MET A 83 -7.24 4.26 10.12
N TYR A 84 -8.22 3.35 10.06
CA TYR A 84 -9.12 3.02 11.16
C TYR A 84 -8.68 1.74 11.85
N TYR A 85 -8.85 1.69 13.17
CA TYR A 85 -8.38 0.62 14.03
C TYR A 85 -9.44 0.21 15.04
N SER A 86 -9.52 -1.10 15.31
CA SER A 86 -10.30 -1.64 16.41
C SER A 86 -9.58 -1.41 17.74
N THR A 87 -10.23 -0.76 18.69
CA THR A 87 -9.62 -0.53 20.01
C THR A 87 -9.64 -1.77 20.91
N HIS A 88 -10.49 -2.76 20.61
CA HIS A 88 -10.65 -3.97 21.43
C HIS A 88 -9.86 -5.18 20.92
N GLN A 89 -9.66 -5.30 19.61
CA GLN A 89 -9.03 -6.47 19.00
C GLN A 89 -7.54 -6.23 18.75
N GLN A 90 -6.78 -5.94 19.81
CA GLN A 90 -5.33 -5.74 19.73
C GLN A 90 -4.92 -4.69 18.68
N LEU A 91 -5.69 -3.60 18.55
CA LEU A 91 -5.40 -2.53 17.60
C LEU A 91 -5.41 -3.02 16.13
N ALA A 92 -6.26 -4.01 15.82
CA ALA A 92 -6.41 -4.53 14.47
C ALA A 92 -6.80 -3.42 13.49
N LEU A 93 -6.12 -3.37 12.35
CA LEU A 93 -6.45 -2.49 11.23
C LEU A 93 -7.83 -2.89 10.66
N LEU A 94 -8.76 -1.94 10.63
CA LEU A 94 -10.09 -2.11 10.05
C LEU A 94 -10.08 -1.74 8.55
N GLY A 95 -9.33 -0.70 8.19
CA GLY A 95 -9.21 -0.24 6.81
C GLY A 95 -8.71 1.20 6.70
N GLY A 96 -8.78 1.74 5.50
CA GLY A 96 -8.45 3.14 5.20
C GLY A 96 -9.67 4.04 5.15
N VAL A 97 -9.55 5.11 4.38
CA VAL A 97 -10.61 6.10 4.14
C VAL A 97 -11.84 5.53 3.43
N ASP A 98 -11.75 4.31 2.89
CA ASP A 98 -12.82 3.57 2.21
C ASP A 98 -13.54 2.56 3.12
N TRP A 99 -13.15 2.47 4.39
CA TRP A 99 -13.75 1.59 5.37
C TRP A 99 -15.16 2.07 5.76
N SER A 100 -16.17 1.23 5.45
CA SER A 100 -17.60 1.59 5.52
C SER A 100 -18.40 0.88 6.60
N ASP A 101 -17.77 -0.03 7.36
CA ASP A 101 -18.43 -0.89 8.34
C ASP A 101 -18.61 -0.21 9.72
N TRP A 102 -18.85 1.11 9.72
CA TRP A 102 -19.00 1.88 10.95
C TRP A 102 -20.14 1.35 11.85
N ASN A 103 -21.29 1.03 11.23
CA ASN A 103 -22.51 0.65 11.96
C ASN A 103 -22.50 -0.78 12.51
N THR A 104 -21.58 -1.63 12.08
CA THR A 104 -21.48 -3.02 12.53
C THR A 104 -20.48 -3.19 13.68
N THR A 105 -19.68 -2.16 13.94
CA THR A 105 -18.65 -2.20 14.97
C THR A 105 -19.26 -1.81 16.31
N SER A 106 -19.32 -2.77 17.25
CA SER A 106 -19.84 -2.56 18.61
C SER A 106 -18.84 -1.91 19.57
N SER A 107 -17.60 -1.73 19.13
CA SER A 107 -16.48 -1.22 19.92
C SER A 107 -16.06 0.17 19.45
N PRO A 108 -15.45 1.00 20.33
CA PRO A 108 -14.85 2.25 19.90
C PRO A 108 -13.83 2.01 18.79
N VAL A 109 -13.82 2.90 17.80
CA VAL A 109 -12.89 2.85 16.68
C VAL A 109 -11.89 3.98 16.83
N GLY A 110 -10.60 3.65 16.70
CA GLY A 110 -9.54 4.65 16.57
C GLY A 110 -9.38 5.05 15.12
N ILE A 111 -9.13 6.32 14.85
CA ILE A 111 -8.64 6.80 13.56
C ILE A 111 -7.28 7.46 13.80
N CYS A 112 -6.31 7.10 12.96
CA CYS A 112 -4.98 7.71 12.95
C CYS A 112 -4.69 8.29 11.57
N GLN A 113 -4.02 9.44 11.58
CA GLN A 113 -3.73 10.24 10.40
C GLN A 113 -2.29 10.72 10.46
N SER A 114 -1.56 10.65 9.36
CA SER A 114 -0.17 11.09 9.26
C SER A 114 0.03 11.98 8.04
N GLY A 115 0.92 12.96 8.16
CA GLY A 115 1.17 13.91 7.08
C GLY A 115 2.40 14.78 7.29
N VAL A 116 2.68 15.60 6.28
CA VAL A 116 3.76 16.60 6.30
C VAL A 116 3.19 17.93 6.72
N VAL A 117 3.84 18.58 7.68
CA VAL A 117 3.43 19.89 8.17
C VAL A 117 3.70 20.94 7.10
N THR A 118 2.71 21.78 6.82
CA THR A 118 2.77 22.70 5.68
C THR A 118 3.75 23.87 5.85
N ASP A 119 4.12 24.23 7.08
CA ASP A 119 4.92 25.41 7.40
C ASP A 119 6.41 25.12 7.67
N ILE A 120 6.77 23.85 7.91
CA ILE A 120 8.13 23.44 8.29
C ILE A 120 8.60 22.31 7.37
N GLN A 121 9.73 22.51 6.73
CA GLN A 121 10.35 21.50 5.87
C GLN A 121 10.74 20.25 6.68
N ASP A 122 10.43 19.08 6.12
CA ASP A 122 10.70 17.76 6.72
C ASP A 122 10.11 17.57 8.12
N ALA A 123 9.08 18.36 8.48
CA ALA A 123 8.29 18.15 9.66
C ALA A 123 7.10 17.25 9.35
N TYR A 124 6.85 16.32 10.26
CA TYR A 124 5.76 15.36 10.14
C TYR A 124 4.94 15.37 11.42
N LEU A 125 3.68 15.07 11.26
CA LEU A 125 2.77 14.88 12.38
C LEU A 125 1.96 13.62 12.14
N THR A 126 1.85 12.80 13.18
CA THR A 126 0.86 11.74 13.26
C THR A 126 -0.09 12.05 14.42
N THR A 127 -1.38 11.99 14.15
CA THR A 127 -2.45 12.14 15.14
C THR A 127 -3.24 10.85 15.25
N CYS A 128 -3.77 10.56 16.44
CA CYS A 128 -4.79 9.55 16.64
C CYS A 128 -5.88 10.07 17.57
N ARG A 129 -7.12 9.68 17.28
CA ARG A 129 -8.29 10.00 18.08
C ARG A 129 -9.30 8.86 18.01
N PHE A 130 -10.27 8.88 18.92
CA PHE A 130 -11.44 8.03 18.75
C PHE A 130 -12.37 8.67 17.72
N ALA A 131 -12.76 7.89 16.71
CA ALA A 131 -13.80 8.31 15.78
C ALA A 131 -15.17 8.17 16.46
N THR A 132 -16.04 9.13 16.19
CA THR A 132 -17.42 9.20 16.71
C THR A 132 -18.44 8.80 15.66
N ARG A 133 -18.12 9.04 14.39
CA ARG A 133 -18.84 8.58 13.20
C ARG A 133 -17.91 8.59 12.00
N ASP A 134 -18.36 8.03 10.89
CA ASP A 134 -17.70 8.24 9.60
C ASP A 134 -17.68 9.74 9.21
N ASP A 135 -16.63 10.17 8.50
CA ASP A 135 -16.43 11.56 8.04
C ASP A 135 -16.58 12.63 9.15
N ASP A 136 -16.10 12.35 10.37
CA ASP A 136 -16.21 13.24 11.53
C ASP A 136 -15.04 14.22 11.71
N HIS A 137 -14.17 14.37 10.71
CA HIS A 137 -12.97 15.21 10.81
C HIS A 137 -13.28 16.71 10.99
N ASN A 138 -14.49 17.18 10.67
CA ASN A 138 -14.89 18.56 10.95
C ASN A 138 -15.62 18.73 12.29
N ASP A 139 -15.79 17.66 13.08
CA ASP A 139 -16.55 17.67 14.33
C ASP A 139 -15.63 17.97 15.53
N PRO A 140 -15.79 19.14 16.21
CA PRO A 140 -14.96 19.46 17.38
C PRO A 140 -15.02 18.41 18.50
N PHE A 141 -16.15 17.71 18.65
CA PHE A 141 -16.29 16.66 19.66
C PHE A 141 -15.44 15.43 19.34
N ALA A 142 -15.24 15.11 18.06
CA ALA A 142 -14.37 14.03 17.64
C ALA A 142 -12.89 14.31 17.99
N HIS A 143 -12.50 15.59 17.99
CA HIS A 143 -11.15 16.04 18.35
C HIS A 143 -10.96 16.35 19.84
N ALA A 144 -11.99 16.18 20.69
CA ALA A 144 -11.88 16.44 22.13
C ALA A 144 -10.91 15.47 22.84
N ARG A 145 -10.69 14.28 22.26
CA ARG A 145 -9.73 13.27 22.71
C ARG A 145 -8.83 12.85 21.55
N GLU A 146 -8.02 13.80 21.11
CA GLU A 146 -6.97 13.62 20.13
C GLU A 146 -5.61 13.69 20.82
N CYS A 147 -4.67 12.90 20.33
CA CYS A 147 -3.28 13.08 20.70
C CYS A 147 -2.39 12.88 19.48
N SER A 148 -1.17 13.37 19.56
CA SER A 148 -0.28 13.47 18.41
C SER A 148 1.19 13.35 18.76
N LEU A 149 1.98 12.96 17.77
CA LEU A 149 3.44 12.86 17.82
C LEU A 149 4.05 13.47 16.56
N ASP A 150 5.17 14.17 16.76
CA ASP A 150 5.95 14.79 15.68
C ASP A 150 6.82 13.73 14.98
N ARG A 151 6.18 12.70 14.43
CA ARG A 151 6.81 11.56 13.77
C ARG A 151 6.01 11.15 12.53
N PRO A 152 6.69 10.79 11.43
CA PRO A 152 6.05 10.15 10.29
C PRO A 152 5.83 8.66 10.53
N GLN A 153 4.92 8.06 9.76
CA GLN A 153 4.94 6.61 9.53
C GLN A 153 6.22 6.17 8.82
N HIS A 154 6.61 4.93 9.05
CA HIS A 154 7.73 4.31 8.35
C HIS A 154 7.45 3.99 6.88
N ARG A 155 6.18 3.69 6.54
CA ARG A 155 5.76 3.33 5.19
C ARG A 155 4.44 4.01 4.82
N VAL A 156 4.46 4.76 3.73
CA VAL A 156 3.28 5.35 3.10
C VAL A 156 3.29 5.06 1.60
N ALA A 157 2.17 4.57 1.08
CA ALA A 157 2.01 4.04 -0.28
C ALA A 157 0.76 4.62 -0.99
N ASP A 158 -0.07 5.41 -0.31
CA ASP A 158 -1.25 6.07 -0.89
C ASP A 158 -0.95 7.38 -1.63
N GLY A 159 0.34 7.76 -1.69
CA GLY A 159 0.83 8.94 -2.40
C GLY A 159 0.70 10.26 -1.62
N CYS A 160 0.26 10.22 -0.36
CA CYS A 160 0.04 11.45 0.42
C CYS A 160 1.31 12.17 0.81
N TYR A 161 2.37 11.43 1.14
CA TYR A 161 3.71 11.97 1.35
C TYR A 161 4.76 10.87 1.23
N SER A 162 6.03 11.29 1.13
CA SER A 162 7.17 10.37 1.22
C SER A 162 7.71 10.41 2.66
N PRO A 163 7.64 9.30 3.41
CA PRO A 163 8.27 9.24 4.71
C PRO A 163 9.79 9.38 4.52
N PRO A 164 10.52 9.91 5.51
CA PRO A 164 11.96 10.00 5.42
C PRO A 164 12.50 8.59 5.22
N ALA A 165 13.46 8.44 4.31
CA ALA A 165 14.11 7.16 4.10
C ALA A 165 14.60 6.68 5.46
N MET A 166 14.04 5.57 5.94
CA MET A 166 14.54 4.95 7.16
C MET A 166 15.99 4.63 6.84
N SER A 167 16.92 5.40 7.42
CA SER A 167 18.33 5.10 7.34
C SER A 167 18.47 3.79 8.08
N LEU A 168 18.29 2.68 7.36
CA LEU A 168 18.77 1.39 7.79
C LEU A 168 20.24 1.65 8.00
N GLY A 169 20.64 1.79 9.26
CA GLY A 169 22.01 1.83 9.72
C GLY A 169 22.72 0.50 9.46
N PHE A 170 22.47 -0.13 8.31
CA PHE A 170 23.47 -0.88 7.61
C PHE A 170 24.59 0.11 7.29
N GLN A 171 25.46 0.33 8.27
CA GLN A 171 26.87 0.34 7.96
C GLN A 171 27.14 -0.98 7.22
N LEU A 172 26.99 -0.95 5.89
CA LEU A 172 27.88 -1.72 5.05
C LEU A 172 29.27 -1.19 5.38
N SER A 173 29.86 -1.70 6.47
CA SER A 173 31.30 -1.93 6.48
C SER A 173 31.59 -2.57 5.13
N ASN A 174 32.42 -1.91 4.33
CA ASN A 174 32.82 -2.29 2.98
C ASN A 174 33.48 -3.69 2.97
N THR A 175 32.70 -4.76 3.16
CA THR A 175 33.13 -6.16 3.09
C THR A 175 32.25 -6.97 2.13
N THR A 176 31.53 -6.31 1.22
CA THR A 176 30.76 -6.95 0.14
C THR A 176 31.43 -6.82 -1.22
N THR A 177 32.73 -7.11 -1.29
CA THR A 177 33.44 -7.34 -2.57
C THR A 177 33.71 -8.82 -2.86
N SER A 178 33.26 -9.76 -2.00
CA SER A 178 33.67 -11.17 -2.12
C SER A 178 32.57 -12.20 -2.35
N VAL A 179 31.28 -11.89 -2.20
CA VAL A 179 30.21 -12.93 -2.31
C VAL A 179 29.56 -12.99 -3.71
N LEU A 180 29.38 -11.84 -4.38
CA LEU A 180 28.79 -11.78 -5.73
C LEU A 180 29.71 -12.37 -6.82
N THR A 181 31.03 -12.32 -6.63
CA THR A 181 31.98 -12.99 -7.52
C THR A 181 31.95 -14.52 -7.37
N ILE A 182 31.70 -15.06 -6.17
CA ILE A 182 31.67 -16.51 -5.96
C ILE A 182 30.44 -17.13 -6.64
N PHE A 183 29.24 -16.56 -6.48
CA PHE A 183 28.04 -17.10 -7.14
C PHE A 183 28.08 -16.95 -8.66
N GLY A 184 28.62 -15.83 -9.18
CA GLY A 184 28.79 -15.64 -10.63
C GLY A 184 29.76 -16.64 -11.27
N VAL A 185 30.88 -16.94 -10.59
CA VAL A 185 31.87 -17.92 -11.08
C VAL A 185 31.35 -19.36 -11.00
N VAL A 186 30.62 -19.72 -9.93
CA VAL A 186 30.06 -21.07 -9.77
C VAL A 186 28.95 -21.36 -10.79
N LEU A 187 28.06 -20.40 -11.06
CA LEU A 187 27.01 -20.58 -12.09
C LEU A 187 27.61 -20.68 -13.50
N SER A 188 28.67 -19.91 -13.79
CA SER A 188 29.37 -19.93 -15.08
C SER A 188 30.08 -21.28 -15.31
N ALA A 189 30.76 -21.81 -14.28
CA ALA A 189 31.50 -23.06 -14.37
C ALA A 189 30.61 -24.30 -14.57
N LEU A 190 29.36 -24.28 -14.09
CA LEU A 190 28.44 -25.43 -14.19
C LEU A 190 27.58 -25.41 -15.46
N VAL A 191 27.23 -24.24 -15.99
CA VAL A 191 26.30 -24.12 -17.13
C VAL A 191 27.04 -24.18 -18.47
N LEU A 192 28.19 -23.51 -18.61
CA LEU A 192 28.95 -23.47 -19.87
C LEU A 192 29.39 -24.84 -20.43
N PRO A 193 29.92 -25.80 -19.64
CA PRO A 193 30.38 -27.07 -20.20
C PRO A 193 29.25 -27.93 -20.75
N ARG A 194 28.02 -27.81 -20.21
CA ARG A 194 26.84 -28.55 -20.70
C ARG A 194 26.42 -28.10 -22.11
N TRP A 195 26.41 -26.80 -22.37
CA TRP A 195 26.07 -26.26 -23.68
C TRP A 195 27.14 -26.56 -24.74
N VAL A 196 28.42 -26.49 -24.36
CA VAL A 196 29.54 -26.81 -25.27
C VAL A 196 29.53 -28.29 -25.66
N ALA A 197 29.27 -29.20 -24.71
CA ALA A 197 29.15 -30.63 -25.00
C ALA A 197 27.99 -30.93 -25.95
N ALA A 198 26.83 -30.31 -25.76
CA ALA A 198 25.66 -30.46 -26.63
C ALA A 198 25.94 -29.95 -28.06
N ALA A 199 26.59 -28.79 -28.19
CA ALA A 199 26.96 -28.23 -29.48
C ALA A 199 27.96 -29.11 -30.25
N LEU A 200 28.97 -29.65 -29.55
CA LEU A 200 29.95 -30.58 -30.14
C LEU A 200 29.31 -31.90 -30.58
N ALA A 201 28.37 -32.45 -29.80
CA ALA A 201 27.61 -33.64 -30.18
C ALA A 201 26.78 -33.40 -31.46
N CYS A 202 26.08 -32.26 -31.56
CA CYS A 202 25.34 -31.87 -32.76
C CYS A 202 26.25 -31.74 -34.00
N LEU A 203 27.43 -31.15 -33.86
CA LEU A 203 28.40 -31.02 -34.96
C LEU A 203 28.93 -32.37 -35.45
N ARG A 204 29.19 -33.33 -34.53
CA ARG A 204 29.61 -34.69 -34.90
C ARG A 204 28.53 -35.43 -35.69
N LEU A 205 27.26 -35.33 -35.28
CA LEU A 205 26.13 -35.93 -36.01
C LEU A 205 25.97 -35.35 -37.41
N ARG A 206 26.13 -34.03 -37.57
CA ARG A 206 26.08 -33.38 -38.90
C ARG A 206 27.23 -33.85 -39.81
N ARG A 207 28.44 -34.04 -39.27
CA ARG A 207 29.58 -34.58 -40.06
C ARG A 207 29.37 -36.04 -40.45
N ALA A 208 28.83 -36.88 -39.58
CA ALA A 208 28.54 -38.28 -39.89
C ALA A 208 27.51 -38.40 -41.04
N ARG A 209 26.47 -37.56 -41.04
CA ARG A 209 25.44 -37.56 -42.08
C ARG A 209 25.95 -37.16 -43.47
N ARG A 210 27.02 -36.36 -43.55
CA ARG A 210 27.64 -35.95 -44.83
C ARG A 210 28.52 -37.03 -45.47
N ARG A 211 28.87 -38.10 -44.74
CA ARG A 211 29.73 -39.18 -45.26
C ARG A 211 28.99 -40.34 -45.93
N HIS A 212 27.65 -40.36 -45.92
CA HIS A 212 26.87 -41.32 -46.69
C HIS A 212 26.23 -40.65 -47.90
N PRO A 213 26.93 -40.58 -49.06
CA PRO A 213 26.25 -40.28 -50.31
C PRO A 213 25.25 -41.41 -50.57
N ARG A 214 23.97 -41.03 -50.75
CA ARG A 214 22.91 -41.94 -51.20
C ARG A 214 23.40 -42.62 -52.48
N ARG A 215 23.74 -43.90 -52.36
CA ARG A 215 24.06 -44.76 -53.50
C ARG A 215 22.78 -44.89 -54.32
N GLY A 216 22.72 -44.14 -55.42
CA GLY A 216 21.59 -44.12 -56.34
C GLY A 216 21.31 -45.52 -56.86
N ARG A 217 20.09 -45.98 -56.61
CA ARG A 217 19.52 -47.20 -57.17
C ARG A 217 19.09 -46.84 -58.60
N ARG A 218 19.87 -47.25 -59.60
CA ARG A 218 19.45 -47.19 -61.00
C ARG A 218 18.58 -48.41 -61.29
N HIS A 219 17.41 -48.17 -61.87
CA HIS A 219 16.59 -49.15 -62.56
C HIS A 219 17.06 -49.27 -64.01
#